data_AF-A0A928RIR2-F1
#
_entry.id   AF-A0A928RIR2-F1
#
_cell.length_a   1.000
_cell.length_b   1.000
_cell.length_c   1.000
_cell.angle_alpha   90.00
_cell.angle_beta   90.00
_cell.angle_gamma   90.00
#
_symmetry.space_group_name_H-M   'P 1'
#
loop_
_entity.id
_entity.type
_entity.pdbx_description
1 polymer ?
#
loop_
_entity_poly.entity_id
_entity_poly.type
_entity_poly.pdbx_seq_one_letter_code
_entity_poly.pdbx_strand_id
1 'polypeptide(L)'
;MNVIDFIPFGKQNAITQNELMMVTGLSDRMLREEISRLRRDVPILNMQDGKGYFRPTEDEIEDVKKYISQEERRGKSVFWSLKGAREFIKNEKHTSN
;
A
#
# COMPACT_ATOMS: atom_id res chain seq x y z
N MET A 1 20.72 6.14 3.25
CA MET A 1 19.54 6.44 4.10
C MET A 1 18.40 5.59 3.60
N ASN A 2 17.82 4.72 4.43
CA ASN A 2 16.76 3.81 4.02
C ASN A 2 15.44 4.24 4.67
N VAL A 3 14.34 4.30 3.90
CA VAL A 3 13.02 4.72 4.40
C VAL A 3 12.57 3.86 5.59
N ILE A 4 12.93 2.58 5.59
CA ILE A 4 12.59 1.65 6.68
C ILE A 4 13.13 2.07 8.05
N ASP A 5 14.26 2.78 8.09
CA ASP A 5 14.92 3.20 9.33
C ASP A 5 14.07 4.22 10.09
N PHE A 6 13.18 4.93 9.37
CA PHE A 6 12.26 5.92 9.92
C PHE A 6 10.87 5.38 10.21
N ILE A 7 10.56 4.13 9.84
CA ILE A 7 9.26 3.51 10.10
C ILE A 7 9.34 2.79 11.45
N PRO A 8 8.69 3.29 12.51
CA PRO A 8 8.82 2.72 13.84
C PRO A 8 8.05 1.40 13.98
N PHE A 9 8.38 0.65 15.04
CA PHE A 9 7.60 -0.50 15.46
C PHE A 9 6.42 -0.08 16.34
N GLY A 10 5.28 -0.74 16.20
CA GLY A 10 4.06 -0.47 16.97
C GLY A 10 3.14 0.55 16.30
N LYS A 11 1.85 0.23 16.23
CA LYS A 11 0.80 1.08 15.66
C LYS A 11 0.66 2.42 16.39
N GLN A 12 0.86 2.43 17.70
CA GLN A 12 0.85 3.66 18.50
C GLN A 12 1.94 4.65 18.08
N ASN A 13 3.01 4.16 17.47
CA ASN A 13 4.15 4.98 17.05
C ASN A 13 4.08 5.37 15.57
N ALA A 14 3.01 5.01 14.84
CA ALA A 14 2.94 5.17 13.39
C ALA A 14 3.36 6.57 12.92
N ILE A 15 4.15 6.61 11.85
CA ILE A 15 4.68 7.84 11.25
C ILE A 15 3.86 8.22 10.02
N THR A 16 3.41 9.47 9.95
CA THR A 16 2.62 9.95 8.82
C THR A 16 3.47 10.03 7.55
N GLN A 17 2.79 10.07 6.40
CA GLN A 17 3.47 10.25 5.13
C GLN A 17 4.22 11.59 5.04
N ASN A 18 3.62 12.66 5.57
CA ASN A 18 4.24 13.99 5.56
C ASN A 18 5.51 14.01 6.41
N GLU A 19 5.48 13.38 7.59
CA GLU A 19 6.69 13.23 8.42
C GLU A 19 7.77 12.43 7.72
N LEU A 20 7.42 11.31 7.08
CA LEU A 20 8.37 10.54 6.28
C LEU A 20 8.97 11.38 5.15
N MET A 21 8.18 12.19 4.45
CA MET A 21 8.69 13.09 3.41
C MET A 21 9.67 14.12 3.99
N MET A 22 9.33 14.72 5.14
CA MET A 22 10.20 15.70 5.80
C MET A 22 11.54 15.09 6.23
N VAL A 23 11.53 13.92 6.87
CA VAL A 23 12.77 13.29 7.37
C VAL A 23 13.59 12.63 6.26
N THR A 24 12.96 12.20 5.17
CA THR A 24 13.67 11.55 4.05
C THR A 24 14.08 12.48 2.93
N GLY A 25 13.43 13.64 2.79
CA GLY A 25 13.58 14.55 1.65
C GLY A 25 12.98 14.01 0.34
N LEU A 26 12.26 12.87 0.38
CA LEU A 26 11.66 12.26 -0.80
C LEU A 26 10.35 12.95 -1.18
N SER A 27 10.08 13.02 -2.49
CA SER A 27 8.75 13.35 -2.98
C SER A 27 7.72 12.28 -2.62
N ASP A 28 6.43 12.65 -2.58
CA ASP A 28 5.33 11.71 -2.30
C ASP A 28 5.41 10.45 -3.17
N ARG A 29 5.67 10.64 -4.49
CA ARG A 29 5.79 9.54 -5.45
C ARG A 29 6.95 8.59 -5.09
N MET A 30 8.14 9.14 -4.89
CA MET A 30 9.34 8.34 -4.58
C MET A 30 9.18 7.60 -3.26
N LEU A 31 8.60 8.24 -2.25
CA LEU A 31 8.32 7.62 -0.96
C LEU A 31 7.34 6.43 -1.11
N ARG A 32 6.26 6.60 -1.87
CA ARG A 32 5.28 5.51 -2.12
C ARG A 32 5.90 4.34 -2.88
N GLU A 33 6.72 4.61 -3.89
CA GLU A 33 7.43 3.58 -4.65
C GLU A 33 8.40 2.80 -3.75
N GLU A 34 9.16 3.49 -2.91
CA GLU A 34 10.11 2.86 -2.00
C GLU A 34 9.41 2.02 -0.91
N ILE A 35 8.33 2.54 -0.31
CA ILE A 35 7.51 1.76 0.64
C ILE A 35 6.92 0.51 -0.05
N SER A 36 6.42 0.64 -1.29
CA SER A 36 5.90 -0.48 -2.06
C SER A 36 6.96 -1.55 -2.30
N ARG A 37 8.19 -1.11 -2.62
CA ARG A 37 9.35 -2.00 -2.80
C ARG A 37 9.68 -2.77 -1.52
N LEU A 38 9.78 -2.06 -0.39
CA LEU A 38 10.11 -2.61 0.93
C LEU A 38 9.06 -3.60 1.46
N ARG A 39 7.78 -3.35 1.18
CA ARG A 39 6.65 -4.21 1.59
C ARG A 39 6.72 -5.65 1.10
N ARG A 40 7.52 -5.93 0.06
CA ARG A 40 7.72 -7.29 -0.44
C ARG A 40 8.53 -8.16 0.52
N ASP A 41 9.35 -7.53 1.35
CA ASP A 41 10.30 -8.20 2.24
C ASP A 41 10.01 -7.95 3.72
N VAL A 42 9.30 -6.86 4.05
CA VAL A 42 9.04 -6.42 5.44
C VAL A 42 7.58 -6.01 5.63
N PRO A 43 6.92 -6.42 6.74
CA PRO A 43 5.56 -5.97 7.05
C PRO A 43 5.55 -4.47 7.42
N ILE A 44 5.16 -3.62 6.46
CA ILE A 44 4.93 -2.18 6.65
C ILE A 44 3.45 -1.89 6.47
N LEU A 45 2.76 -1.66 7.57
CA LEU A 45 1.31 -1.49 7.62
C LEU A 45 0.92 -0.02 7.50
N ASN A 46 -0.24 0.22 6.90
CA ASN A 46 -0.99 1.48 7.01
C ASN A 46 -2.47 1.12 7.03
N MET A 47 -3.16 1.48 8.12
CA MET A 47 -4.53 1.03 8.40
C MET A 47 -5.61 1.94 7.80
N GLN A 48 -5.23 2.93 6.97
CA GLN A 48 -6.14 3.91 6.37
C GLN A 48 -6.95 4.72 7.39
N ASP A 49 -6.46 4.82 8.61
CA ASP A 49 -7.06 5.57 9.73
C ASP A 49 -6.40 6.96 9.90
N GLY A 50 -5.52 7.34 8.97
CA GLY A 50 -4.77 8.60 9.00
C GLY A 50 -3.55 8.60 9.90
N LYS A 51 -3.28 7.52 10.66
CA LYS A 51 -2.16 7.48 11.62
C LYS A 51 -0.79 7.24 10.98
N GLY A 52 -0.76 6.72 9.76
CA GLY A 52 0.46 6.55 8.98
C GLY A 52 0.99 5.12 8.94
N TYR A 53 2.30 5.00 8.80
CA TYR A 53 3.01 3.75 8.56
C TYR A 53 3.72 3.24 9.81
N PHE A 54 3.70 1.93 10.03
CA PHE A 54 4.43 1.28 11.11
C PHE A 54 4.82 -0.15 10.73
N ARG A 55 5.79 -0.69 11.46
CA ARG A 55 6.09 -2.13 11.50
C ARG A 55 5.37 -2.74 12.69
N PRO A 56 4.63 -3.84 12.54
CA PRO A 56 3.91 -4.44 13.65
C PRO A 56 4.88 -5.05 14.67
N THR A 57 4.50 -5.05 15.94
CA THR A 57 5.13 -5.90 16.97
C THR A 57 4.49 -7.29 17.00
N GLU A 58 5.04 -8.21 17.79
CA GLU A 58 4.49 -9.57 17.96
C GLU A 58 3.06 -9.57 18.53
N ASP A 59 2.71 -8.55 19.33
CA ASP A 59 1.37 -8.42 19.92
C ASP A 59 0.32 -7.84 18.94
N GLU A 60 0.74 -7.41 17.74
CA GLU A 60 -0.10 -6.72 16.75
C GLU A 60 -0.52 -7.61 15.57
N ILE A 61 -0.48 -8.93 15.74
CA ILE A 61 -0.86 -9.92 14.71
C ILE A 61 -2.27 -9.66 14.14
N GLU A 62 -3.18 -9.16 14.96
CA GLU A 62 -4.54 -8.86 14.50
C GLU A 62 -4.57 -7.67 13.51
N ASP A 63 -3.70 -6.67 13.69
CA ASP A 63 -3.55 -5.59 12.70
C ASP A 63 -2.90 -6.11 11.40
N VAL A 64 -1.99 -7.08 11.48
CA VAL A 64 -1.43 -7.76 10.29
C VAL A 64 -2.51 -8.48 9.50
N LYS A 65 -3.37 -9.26 10.16
CA LYS A 65 -4.50 -9.95 9.49
C LYS A 65 -5.46 -8.96 8.83
N LYS A 66 -5.80 -7.87 9.52
CA LYS A 66 -6.66 -6.81 8.98
C LYS A 66 -6.03 -6.15 7.76
N TYR A 67 -4.73 -5.86 7.81
CA TYR A 67 -3.98 -5.30 6.70
C TYR A 67 -3.99 -6.24 5.48
N ILE A 68 -3.71 -7.54 5.65
CA ILE A 68 -3.77 -8.52 4.56
C ILE A 68 -5.18 -8.52 3.93
N SER A 69 -6.22 -8.60 4.76
CA SER A 69 -7.61 -8.60 4.29
C SER A 69 -7.97 -7.31 3.53
N GLN A 70 -7.44 -6.16 3.97
CA GLN A 70 -7.59 -4.88 3.29
C GLN A 70 -6.92 -4.88 1.91
N GLU A 71 -5.65 -5.30 1.82
CA GLU A 71 -4.91 -5.27 0.56
C GLU A 71 -5.43 -6.31 -0.45
N GLU A 72 -5.89 -7.48 0.01
CA GLU A 72 -6.57 -8.46 -0.84
C GLU A 72 -7.88 -7.89 -1.43
N ARG A 73 -8.67 -7.19 -0.62
CA ARG A 73 -9.89 -6.49 -1.11
C ARG A 73 -9.54 -5.43 -2.14
N ARG A 74 -8.49 -4.63 -1.89
CA ARG A 74 -8.00 -3.63 -2.86
C ARG A 74 -7.56 -4.30 -4.16
N GLY A 75 -6.80 -5.40 -4.08
CA GLY A 75 -6.39 -6.17 -5.25
C GLY A 75 -7.57 -6.68 -6.07
N LYS A 76 -8.57 -7.30 -5.42
CA LYS A 76 -9.81 -7.75 -6.08
C LYS A 76 -10.55 -6.59 -6.76
N SER A 77 -10.67 -5.45 -6.08
CA SER A 77 -11.31 -4.25 -6.64
C SER A 77 -10.61 -3.74 -7.90
N VAL A 78 -9.27 -3.73 -7.92
CA VAL A 78 -8.49 -3.41 -9.12
C VAL A 78 -8.79 -4.39 -10.25
N PHE A 79 -8.84 -5.70 -9.98
CA PHE A 79 -9.17 -6.67 -11.03
C PHE A 79 -10.60 -6.52 -11.55
N TRP A 80 -11.57 -6.17 -10.69
CA TRP A 80 -12.95 -5.93 -11.10
C TRP A 80 -13.10 -4.67 -11.96
N SER A 81 -12.37 -3.60 -11.65
CA SER A 81 -12.44 -2.36 -12.44
C SER A 81 -11.93 -2.56 -13.89
N LEU A 82 -11.02 -3.52 -14.12
CA LEU A 82 -10.56 -3.89 -15.46
C LEU A 82 -11.66 -4.51 -16.34
N LYS A 83 -12.78 -4.97 -15.77
CA LYS A 83 -13.86 -5.61 -16.53
C LYS A 83 -14.38 -4.73 -17.66
N GLY A 84 -14.65 -3.45 -17.37
CA GLY A 84 -15.16 -2.51 -18.38
C GLY A 84 -14.19 -2.31 -19.56
N ALA A 85 -12.90 -2.12 -19.26
CA ALA A 85 -11.87 -1.98 -20.29
C ALA A 85 -11.70 -3.26 -21.12
N ARG A 86 -11.81 -4.43 -20.50
CA ARG A 86 -11.75 -5.73 -21.20
C ARG A 86 -12.94 -5.94 -22.14
N GLU A 87 -14.16 -5.60 -21.71
CA GLU A 87 -15.35 -5.70 -22.56
C GLU A 87 -15.28 -4.72 -23.74
N PHE A 88 -14.74 -3.50 -23.54
CA PHE A 88 -14.51 -2.56 -24.63
C PHE A 88 -13.62 -3.16 -25.73
N ILE A 89 -12.45 -3.71 -25.37
CA ILE A 89 -11.54 -4.36 -26.34
C ILE A 89 -12.21 -5.56 -27.04
N LYS A 90 -13.06 -6.30 -26.34
CA LYS A 90 -13.77 -7.45 -26.92
C LYS A 90 -14.81 -7.03 -27.97
N ASN A 91 -15.54 -5.96 -27.70
CA ASN A 91 -16.59 -5.47 -28.60
C ASN A 91 -16.01 -4.81 -29.88
N GLU A 92 -14.90 -4.09 -29.79
CA GLU A 92 -14.19 -3.52 -30.94
C GLU A 92 -13.71 -4.59 -31.94
N LYS A 93 -13.31 -5.77 -31.44
CA LYS A 93 -12.93 -6.91 -32.29
C LYS A 93 -14.10 -7.56 -33.01
N HIS A 94 -15.33 -7.36 -32.54
CA HIS A 94 -16.53 -7.91 -33.17
C HIS A 94 -17.13 -7.01 -34.25
N THR A 95 -16.92 -5.69 -34.17
CA THR A 95 -17.40 -4.71 -35.16
C THR A 95 -16.48 -4.55 -36.37
N SER A 96 -15.27 -5.11 -36.33
CA SER A 96 -14.27 -4.99 -37.41
C SER A 96 -14.24 -6.18 -38.39
N ASN A 97 -15.32 -6.96 -38.50
CA ASN A 97 -15.44 -8.13 -39.39
C ASN A 97 -16.66 -8.03 -40.30
#